data_AF-A0A353VJA1-F1
#
_entry.id   AF-A0A353VJA1-F1
#
_cell.length_a   1.000
_cell.length_b   1.000
_cell.length_c   1.000
_cell.angle_alpha   90.00
_cell.angle_beta   90.00
_cell.angle_gamma   90.00
#
_symmetry.space_group_name_H-M   'P 1'
#
loop_
_entity.id
_entity.type
_entity.pdbx_description
1 polymer ?
#
loop_
_entity_poly.entity_id
_entity_poly.type
_entity_poly.pdbx_seq_one_letter_code
_entity_poly.pdbx_strand_id
1 'polypeptide(L)'
;MKSLAISTALSLILVACGSNEHNTDQNLDVHKILNDITILEKSDAQNPIVDFQQVAKNQADKSLKFNKNNIGKVLFDARDFSHCIITVDDHTILSITDFEDCQQSGSWGVCMPMANGYIKKGELIRKSDYLNNLIGTPDMQVRRAFLFK
;
A
#
# COMPACT_ATOMS: atom_id res chain seq x y z
N MET A 1 -55.61 12.97 -48.25
CA MET A 1 -54.46 13.86 -48.52
C MET A 1 -54.09 14.59 -47.24
N LYS A 2 -52.78 14.69 -46.97
CA LYS A 2 -52.11 15.40 -45.84
C LYS A 2 -52.20 14.64 -44.51
N SER A 3 -51.27 13.72 -44.21
CA SER A 3 -49.89 13.97 -43.77
C SER A 3 -49.80 15.08 -42.72
N LEU A 4 -49.59 14.70 -41.46
CA LEU A 4 -48.75 15.45 -40.52
C LEU A 4 -48.32 14.51 -39.39
N ALA A 5 -47.26 13.74 -39.67
CA ALA A 5 -46.38 13.25 -38.62
C ALA A 5 -45.47 14.41 -38.21
N ILE A 6 -45.11 14.46 -36.92
CA ILE A 6 -43.93 15.08 -36.28
C ILE A 6 -44.38 15.62 -34.92
N SER A 7 -44.04 14.90 -33.86
CA SER A 7 -43.62 15.55 -32.63
C SER A 7 -42.47 14.74 -32.07
N THR A 8 -41.30 15.36 -32.15
CA THR A 8 -39.97 14.87 -31.79
C THR A 8 -39.88 14.63 -30.29
N ALA A 9 -39.62 13.39 -29.89
CA ALA A 9 -39.11 13.09 -28.57
C ALA A 9 -37.60 13.37 -28.56
N LEU A 10 -37.17 14.41 -27.86
CA LEU A 10 -35.77 14.62 -27.53
C LEU A 10 -35.65 15.25 -26.14
N SER A 11 -35.74 14.42 -25.11
CA SER A 11 -35.37 14.80 -23.75
C SER A 11 -33.89 14.47 -23.57
N LEU A 12 -33.03 15.47 -23.75
CA LEU A 12 -31.64 15.40 -23.29
C LEU A 12 -31.64 15.36 -21.76
N ILE A 13 -31.33 14.20 -21.20
CA ILE A 13 -31.00 14.07 -19.78
C ILE A 13 -29.55 14.52 -19.64
N LEU A 14 -29.34 15.77 -19.22
CA LEU A 14 -28.05 16.22 -18.72
C LEU A 14 -27.87 15.66 -17.30
N VAL A 15 -27.33 14.44 -17.20
CA VAL A 15 -26.70 14.01 -15.95
C VAL A 15 -25.41 14.81 -15.82
N ALA A 16 -25.47 15.91 -15.08
CA ALA A 16 -24.28 16.52 -14.51
C ALA A 16 -23.73 15.54 -13.46
N CYS A 17 -22.91 14.59 -13.90
CA CYS A 17 -21.96 13.96 -13.01
C CYS A 17 -21.02 15.07 -12.54
N GLY A 18 -21.26 15.57 -11.34
CA GLY A 18 -20.24 16.28 -10.58
C GLY A 18 -19.11 15.30 -10.34
N SER A 19 -18.16 15.24 -11.27
CA SER A 19 -16.84 14.73 -10.99
C SER A 19 -16.21 15.71 -10.01
N ASN A 20 -16.28 15.37 -8.72
CA ASN A 20 -15.31 15.88 -7.76
C ASN A 20 -13.95 15.33 -8.20
N GLU A 21 -13.33 16.01 -9.15
CA GLU A 21 -11.89 15.95 -9.36
C GLU A 21 -11.26 16.54 -8.10
N HIS A 22 -10.97 15.65 -7.15
CA HIS A 22 -10.02 15.93 -6.09
C HIS A 22 -8.66 16.14 -6.77
N ASN A 23 -8.36 17.40 -7.09
CA ASN A 23 -7.02 17.85 -7.42
C ASN A 23 -6.11 17.51 -6.23
N THR A 24 -5.47 16.36 -6.30
CA THR A 24 -4.45 15.94 -5.33
C THR A 24 -3.11 16.11 -6.01
N ASP A 25 -2.69 17.36 -6.17
CA ASP A 25 -1.34 17.72 -6.62
C ASP A 25 -0.35 17.58 -5.46
N GLN A 26 -0.35 16.38 -4.86
CA GLN A 26 0.63 15.87 -3.92
C GLN A 26 0.97 14.48 -4.44
N ASN A 27 1.60 14.42 -5.61
CA ASN A 27 2.03 13.15 -6.19
C ASN A 27 3.09 12.55 -5.27
N LEU A 28 2.65 11.59 -4.44
CA LEU A 28 3.50 10.91 -3.48
C LEU A 28 4.65 10.23 -4.23
N ASP A 29 5.85 10.78 -4.08
CA ASP A 29 7.06 10.27 -4.73
C ASP A 29 7.54 9.02 -4.00
N VAL A 30 7.32 7.85 -4.60
CA VAL A 30 7.73 6.56 -4.03
C VAL A 30 9.23 6.53 -3.78
N HIS A 31 10.07 7.07 -4.67
CA HIS A 31 11.52 7.04 -4.48
C HIS A 31 11.96 7.80 -3.23
N LYS A 32 11.26 8.87 -2.88
CA LYS A 32 11.49 9.57 -1.61
C LYS A 32 11.19 8.67 -0.41
N ILE A 33 10.08 7.95 -0.43
CA ILE A 33 9.69 7.02 0.65
C ILE A 33 10.66 5.84 0.77
N LEU A 34 11.12 5.29 -0.36
CA LEU A 34 12.08 4.19 -0.38
C LEU A 34 13.40 4.57 0.31
N ASN A 35 13.83 5.82 0.10
CA ASN A 35 15.03 6.37 0.73
C ASN A 35 14.80 6.79 2.18
N ASP A 36 13.63 7.37 2.48
CA ASP A 36 13.29 7.89 3.79
C ASP A 36 11.77 7.77 4.05
N ILE A 37 11.39 6.71 4.75
CA ILE A 37 10.00 6.44 5.13
C ILE A 37 9.41 7.53 6.05
N THR A 38 10.24 8.36 6.69
CA THR A 38 9.77 9.44 7.58
C THR A 38 9.07 10.57 6.83
N ILE A 39 9.21 10.62 5.51
CA ILE A 39 8.51 11.59 4.65
C ILE A 39 6.99 11.45 4.77
N LEU A 40 6.48 10.27 5.17
CA LEU A 40 5.05 10.07 5.43
C LEU A 40 4.50 10.96 6.57
N GLU A 41 5.34 11.42 7.50
CA GLU A 41 4.95 12.34 8.57
C GLU A 41 4.60 13.75 8.04
N LYS A 42 5.10 14.10 6.86
CA LYS A 42 4.92 15.41 6.22
C LYS A 42 3.76 15.44 5.24
N SER A 43 3.05 14.32 5.10
CA SER A 43 1.96 14.19 4.13
C SER A 43 0.67 14.80 4.67
N ASP A 44 0.05 15.68 3.88
CA ASP A 44 -1.28 16.24 4.17
C ASP A 44 -2.43 15.27 3.81
N ALA A 45 -2.10 14.11 3.24
CA ALA A 45 -3.08 13.09 2.88
C ALA A 45 -3.84 12.52 4.09
N GLN A 46 -5.13 12.25 3.91
CA GLN A 46 -5.98 11.61 4.93
C GLN A 46 -5.46 10.22 5.34
N ASN A 47 -4.86 9.48 4.39
CA ASN A 47 -4.15 8.25 4.69
C ASN A 47 -2.95 8.02 3.74
N PRO A 48 -1.74 8.48 4.12
CA PRO A 48 -0.56 8.35 3.26
C PRO A 48 -0.15 6.90 2.97
N ILE A 49 -0.60 5.93 3.79
CA ILE A 49 -0.38 4.51 3.55
C ILE A 49 -1.18 4.02 2.34
N VAL A 50 -2.44 4.47 2.21
CA VAL A 50 -3.30 4.11 1.07
C VAL A 50 -2.76 4.73 -0.21
N ASP A 51 -2.31 5.98 -0.14
CA ASP A 51 -1.73 6.66 -1.29
C ASP A 51 -0.44 5.96 -1.75
N PHE A 52 0.44 5.59 -0.82
CA PHE A 52 1.61 4.77 -1.13
C PHE A 52 1.21 3.47 -1.82
N GLN A 53 0.21 2.76 -1.32
CA GLN A 53 -0.24 1.50 -1.94
C GLN A 53 -0.74 1.68 -3.36
N GLN A 54 -1.41 2.80 -3.66
CA GLN A 54 -1.89 3.07 -5.03
C GLN A 54 -0.72 3.29 -5.98
N VAL A 55 0.27 4.09 -5.58
CA VAL A 55 1.44 4.38 -6.40
C VAL A 55 2.33 3.13 -6.53
N ALA A 56 2.60 2.44 -5.44
CA ALA A 56 3.44 1.26 -5.38
C ALA A 56 2.89 0.07 -6.20
N LYS A 57 1.57 -0.07 -6.34
CA LYS A 57 0.98 -1.11 -7.21
C LYS A 57 1.42 -0.98 -8.67
N ASN A 58 1.68 0.24 -9.12
CA ASN A 58 2.05 0.52 -10.50
C ASN A 58 3.57 0.63 -10.69
N GLN A 59 4.31 1.01 -9.63
CA GLN A 59 5.74 1.31 -9.71
C GLN A 59 6.65 0.21 -9.16
N ALA A 60 6.14 -0.68 -8.29
CA ALA A 60 6.95 -1.77 -7.77
C ALA A 60 7.24 -2.80 -8.87
N ASP A 61 8.48 -3.29 -8.90
CA ASP A 61 8.88 -4.42 -9.76
C ASP A 61 8.05 -5.67 -9.45
N LYS A 62 7.73 -5.89 -8.18
CA LYS A 62 6.83 -6.95 -7.73
C LYS A 62 5.91 -6.47 -6.62
N SER A 63 4.66 -6.94 -6.67
CA SER A 63 3.68 -6.72 -5.62
C SER A 63 3.05 -8.06 -5.21
N LEU A 64 3.44 -8.56 -4.03
CA LEU A 64 3.14 -9.93 -3.58
C LEU A 64 2.24 -9.89 -2.34
N LYS A 65 1.03 -10.44 -2.44
CA LYS A 65 0.22 -10.72 -1.25
C LYS A 65 0.83 -11.90 -0.50
N PHE A 66 0.93 -11.81 0.82
CA PHE A 66 1.48 -12.88 1.63
C PHE A 66 0.62 -13.27 2.83
N ASN A 67 0.84 -14.49 3.29
CA ASN A 67 0.23 -15.13 4.44
C ASN A 67 1.23 -16.14 5.04
N LYS A 68 0.81 -16.89 6.07
CA LYS A 68 1.67 -17.89 6.74
C LYS A 68 2.33 -18.88 5.78
N ASN A 69 1.64 -19.28 4.71
CA ASN A 69 2.08 -20.37 3.85
C ASN A 69 3.14 -19.93 2.83
N ASN A 70 3.22 -18.63 2.51
CA ASN A 70 4.13 -18.13 1.46
C ASN A 70 5.10 -17.04 1.94
N ILE A 71 4.98 -16.53 3.17
CA ILE A 71 5.84 -15.44 3.66
C ILE A 71 7.33 -15.78 3.58
N GLY A 72 7.72 -17.03 3.86
CA GLY A 72 9.12 -17.45 3.76
C GLY A 72 9.70 -17.28 2.35
N LYS A 73 8.91 -17.64 1.32
CA LYS A 73 9.31 -17.42 -0.08
C LYS A 73 9.33 -15.94 -0.42
N VAL A 74 8.35 -15.17 0.04
CA VAL A 74 8.28 -13.72 -0.22
C VAL A 74 9.49 -13.00 0.37
N LEU A 75 9.88 -13.33 1.60
CA LEU A 75 11.06 -12.77 2.24
C LEU A 75 12.36 -13.23 1.56
N PHE A 76 12.42 -14.49 1.12
CA PHE A 76 13.56 -14.99 0.35
C PHE A 76 13.74 -14.24 -0.97
N ASP A 77 12.66 -14.13 -1.78
CA ASP A 77 12.68 -13.42 -3.06
C ASP A 77 12.98 -11.93 -2.89
N ALA A 78 12.62 -11.33 -1.75
CA ALA A 78 12.81 -9.90 -1.48
C ALA A 78 14.27 -9.51 -1.24
N ARG A 79 15.17 -10.48 -0.97
CA ARG A 79 16.61 -10.24 -0.81
C ARG A 79 17.30 -9.80 -2.12
N ASP A 80 16.69 -10.11 -3.26
CA ASP A 80 17.20 -9.72 -4.59
C ASP A 80 16.78 -8.30 -5.00
N PHE A 81 16.24 -7.51 -4.06
CA PHE A 81 15.71 -6.16 -4.30
C PHE A 81 16.36 -5.16 -3.35
N SER A 82 16.53 -3.93 -3.81
CA SER A 82 17.11 -2.83 -3.04
C SER A 82 16.17 -2.38 -1.91
N HIS A 83 14.85 -2.45 -2.13
CA HIS A 83 13.85 -2.10 -1.12
C HIS A 83 12.72 -3.13 -1.06
N CYS A 84 12.30 -3.45 0.17
CA CYS A 84 11.12 -4.24 0.45
C CYS A 84 10.21 -3.46 1.41
N ILE A 85 9.09 -2.97 0.88
CA ILE A 85 8.08 -2.27 1.68
C ILE A 85 6.90 -3.20 1.94
N ILE A 86 6.59 -3.43 3.22
CA ILE A 86 5.47 -4.25 3.68
C ILE A 86 4.33 -3.34 4.11
N THR A 87 3.11 -3.64 3.67
CA THR A 87 1.90 -3.01 4.20
C THR A 87 0.94 -4.03 4.81
N VAL A 88 0.23 -3.65 5.87
CA VAL A 88 -0.90 -4.40 6.45
C VAL A 88 -2.14 -3.52 6.37
N ASP A 89 -3.13 -3.98 5.61
CA ASP A 89 -4.32 -3.22 5.22
C ASP A 89 -3.96 -1.75 4.96
N ASP A 90 -4.64 -0.79 5.56
CA ASP A 90 -4.43 0.65 5.38
C ASP A 90 -3.76 1.33 6.60
N HIS A 91 -3.26 0.54 7.55
CA HIS A 91 -2.83 1.05 8.86
C HIS A 91 -1.39 0.70 9.22
N THR A 92 -0.67 -0.08 8.41
CA THR A 92 0.76 -0.35 8.66
C THR A 92 1.55 -0.24 7.37
N ILE A 93 2.72 0.42 7.44
CA ILE A 93 3.72 0.48 6.37
C ILE A 93 5.12 0.35 6.98
N LEU A 94 5.94 -0.56 6.44
CA LEU A 94 7.22 -0.92 7.00
C LEU A 94 8.25 -1.08 5.88
N SER A 95 9.47 -0.59 6.08
CA SER A 95 10.64 -0.95 5.28
C SER A 95 11.43 -2.04 5.99
N ILE A 96 11.78 -3.11 5.30
CA ILE A 96 12.74 -4.09 5.82
C ILE A 96 14.12 -3.43 5.80
N THR A 97 14.79 -3.42 6.94
CA THR A 97 16.10 -2.77 7.10
C THR A 97 17.25 -3.76 7.04
N ASP A 98 17.02 -5.00 7.48
CA ASP A 98 18.06 -6.03 7.51
C ASP A 98 17.39 -7.43 7.43
N PHE A 99 17.75 -8.21 6.42
CA PHE A 99 17.24 -9.57 6.22
C PHE A 99 17.98 -10.63 7.04
N GLU A 100 19.15 -10.30 7.56
CA GLU A 100 20.02 -11.18 8.33
C GLU A 100 19.84 -10.97 9.85
N ASP A 101 19.55 -9.74 10.29
CA ASP A 101 19.02 -9.49 11.63
C ASP A 101 17.53 -9.88 11.69
N CYS A 102 17.26 -11.13 12.06
CA CYS A 102 15.92 -11.68 12.08
C CYS A 102 15.62 -12.49 13.35
N GLN A 103 14.33 -12.51 13.74
CA GLN A 103 13.83 -13.29 14.87
C GLN A 103 12.96 -14.45 14.38
N GLN A 104 13.22 -15.67 14.87
CA GLN A 104 12.36 -16.81 14.58
C GLN A 104 10.96 -16.58 15.16
N SER A 105 9.93 -16.68 14.32
CA SER A 105 8.53 -16.55 14.75
C SER A 105 7.82 -17.89 14.75
N GLY A 106 7.28 -18.31 15.90
CA GLY A 106 6.44 -19.51 15.98
C GLY A 106 5.13 -19.37 15.21
N SER A 107 4.51 -18.19 15.20
CA SER A 107 3.24 -17.94 14.52
C SER A 107 3.39 -17.96 13.00
N TRP A 108 4.44 -17.32 12.47
CA TRP A 108 4.72 -17.26 11.03
C TRP A 108 5.52 -18.46 10.52
N GLY A 109 6.24 -19.18 11.39
CA GLY A 109 7.02 -20.37 11.05
C GLY A 109 8.33 -20.08 10.30
N VAL A 110 8.77 -18.83 10.26
CA VAL A 110 9.97 -18.38 9.54
C VAL A 110 10.75 -17.36 10.36
N CYS A 111 11.99 -17.07 9.97
CA CYS A 111 12.74 -15.95 10.52
C CYS A 111 12.19 -14.63 9.96
N MET A 112 11.89 -13.70 10.86
CA MET A 112 11.18 -12.45 10.56
C MET A 112 12.17 -11.29 10.71
N PRO A 113 12.51 -10.59 9.63
CA PRO A 113 13.61 -9.62 9.61
C PRO A 113 13.29 -8.35 10.41
N MET A 114 14.34 -7.58 10.74
CA MET A 114 14.22 -6.25 11.30
C MET A 114 13.56 -5.30 10.30
N ALA A 115 12.63 -4.49 10.79
CA ALA A 115 11.92 -3.52 9.98
C ALA A 115 11.64 -2.24 10.77
N ASN A 116 11.47 -1.14 10.04
CA ASN A 116 11.02 0.13 10.60
C ASN A 116 9.88 0.72 9.78
N GLY A 117 9.14 1.66 10.35
CA GLY A 117 8.06 2.35 9.64
C GLY A 117 6.99 2.84 10.60
N TYR A 118 5.73 2.73 10.19
CA TYR A 118 4.61 3.35 10.88
C TYR A 118 3.42 2.42 11.03
N ILE A 119 2.76 2.56 12.20
CA ILE A 119 1.44 2.00 12.46
C ILE A 119 0.49 3.16 12.75
N LYS A 120 -0.61 3.26 12.00
CA LYS A 120 -1.65 4.27 12.15
C LYS A 120 -2.58 3.90 13.29
N LYS A 121 -2.65 4.75 14.32
CA LYS A 121 -3.61 4.67 15.44
C LYS A 121 -4.26 6.03 15.68
N GLY A 122 -4.87 6.57 14.62
CA GLY A 122 -5.21 7.99 14.51
C GLY A 122 -4.09 8.72 13.79
N GLU A 123 -2.98 8.94 14.49
CA GLU A 123 -1.72 9.43 13.94
C GLU A 123 -0.78 8.28 13.51
N LEU A 124 0.25 8.61 12.73
CA LEU A 124 1.32 7.67 12.37
C LEU A 124 2.30 7.54 13.54
N ILE A 125 2.40 6.33 14.11
CA ILE A 125 3.33 6.05 15.20
C ILE A 125 4.54 5.31 14.64
N ARG A 126 5.73 5.92 14.74
CA ARG A 126 6.98 5.30 14.30
C ARG A 126 7.30 4.05 15.12
N LYS A 127 7.70 2.98 14.44
CA LYS A 127 8.07 1.69 15.02
C LYS A 127 9.34 1.15 14.38
N SER A 128 10.11 0.40 15.16
CA SER A 128 11.29 -0.34 14.71
C SER A 128 11.38 -1.61 15.56
N ASP A 129 11.20 -2.77 14.93
CA ASP A 129 11.16 -4.07 15.61
C ASP A 129 11.24 -5.19 14.55
N TYR A 130 11.32 -6.45 15.00
CA TYR A 130 11.17 -7.60 14.12
C TYR A 130 9.78 -7.64 13.49
N LEU A 131 9.74 -8.02 12.22
CA LEU A 131 8.54 -7.91 11.39
C LEU A 131 7.31 -8.58 12.02
N ASN A 132 7.44 -9.72 12.71
CA ASN A 132 6.31 -10.38 13.37
C ASN A 132 5.67 -9.57 14.51
N ASN A 133 6.44 -8.72 15.19
CA ASN A 133 5.92 -7.85 16.24
C ASN A 133 5.13 -6.67 15.64
N LEU A 134 5.42 -6.31 14.39
CA LEU A 134 4.81 -5.19 13.68
C LEU A 134 3.57 -5.60 12.88
N ILE A 135 3.58 -6.78 12.25
CA ILE A 135 2.47 -7.27 11.40
C ILE A 135 1.48 -8.21 12.11
N GLY A 136 1.70 -8.44 13.41
CA GLY A 136 0.90 -9.32 14.25
C GLY A 136 1.03 -10.80 13.89
N THR A 137 0.05 -11.61 14.28
CA THR A 137 -0.03 -13.04 13.91
C THR A 137 -0.75 -13.22 12.58
N PRO A 138 -0.55 -14.36 11.87
CA PRO A 138 -1.32 -14.66 10.67
C PRO A 138 -2.82 -14.65 10.94
N ASP A 139 -3.57 -13.90 10.14
CA ASP A 139 -5.02 -13.73 10.23
C ASP A 139 -5.62 -13.36 8.85
N MET A 140 -6.81 -12.75 8.83
CA MET A 140 -7.51 -12.36 7.60
C MET A 140 -7.05 -11.01 7.01
N GLN A 141 -6.19 -10.26 7.70
CA GLN A 141 -5.71 -8.95 7.22
C GLN A 141 -4.89 -9.11 5.94
N VAL A 142 -5.04 -8.16 5.02
CA VAL A 142 -4.31 -8.18 3.76
C VAL A 142 -2.90 -7.65 3.98
N ARG A 143 -1.92 -8.54 3.81
CA ARG A 143 -0.51 -8.19 3.87
C ARG A 143 0.12 -8.28 2.49
N ARG A 144 0.90 -7.25 2.13
CA ARG A 144 1.50 -7.13 0.81
C ARG A 144 2.94 -6.64 0.93
N ALA A 145 3.82 -7.26 0.16
CA ALA A 145 5.19 -6.81 -0.06
C ALA A 145 5.27 -6.11 -1.42
N PHE A 146 5.84 -4.92 -1.44
CA PHE A 146 6.21 -4.17 -2.63
C PHE A 146 7.73 -4.16 -2.74
N LEU A 147 8.25 -4.73 -3.82
CA LEU A 147 9.69 -4.90 -4.03
C LEU A 147 10.15 -3.95 -5.14
N PHE A 148 11.27 -3.26 -4.90
CA PHE A 148 11.84 -2.26 -5.80
C PHE A 148 13.33 -2.50 -6.00
N LYS A 149 13.80 -2.47 -7.24
CA LYS A 149 15.22 -2.56 -7.61
C LYS A 149 15.96 -1.24 -7.46
#